data_AF-A0A6P5K1B9-F1
#
_entry.id   AF-A0A6P5K1B9-F1
#
_cell.length_a   1.000
_cell.length_b   1.000
_cell.length_c   1.000
_cell.angle_alpha   90.00
_cell.angle_beta   90.00
_cell.angle_gamma   90.00
#
_symmetry.space_group_name_H-M   'P 1'
#
loop_
_entity.id
_entity.type
_entity.pdbx_description
1 polymer ?
#
loop_
_entity_poly.entity_id
_entity_poly.type
_entity_poly.pdbx_seq_one_letter_code
_entity_poly.pdbx_strand_id
1 'polypeptide(L)'
;MKECEYQQIRPGAAPPPPPSAPHSGSGPPPTPRRLSSGPGPAAAASLSTASVRPCRKWEVFPGRNRFYCGGRLMLAGHGSVFALTVVLIVTTTTLFFIFDCPFLARHLTLAIPIIGSVLFFFVMSCLLQTSFTDPGILPRATPNEAAALEKQIDSTGSSTYRPPPRTKEVTVNGQMVKLKYCFTCKMFRPPRTSHCSVCDNCVASQPSCKVSVSRAKGSGGVLRVERFDHHCPWVGNCVGKRNYRFFYAFILSLSFLTSFIFACVITHLTLRSQGGTFLDTLKETPASVLELVICFFSIWSILGLSGFHTYLVASNLTTNEDIKGSWSNKKNMEASTNPYSHKSVVANCCAVLCGPLPPSLIDRRGFVQPDAEVPSPTKNEEPACGAKPDSSMCARGLKEFLRTAAFCLSGRSPEKGGPPGSPPA
;
A
#
# COMPACT_ATOMS: atom_id res chain seq x y z
N MET A 1 2.12 -37.53 -20.92
CA MET A 1 1.57 -36.35 -20.22
C MET A 1 2.74 -35.57 -19.66
N LYS A 2 3.07 -34.42 -20.26
CA LYS A 2 4.21 -33.60 -19.85
C LYS A 2 3.83 -32.75 -18.63
N GLU A 3 4.68 -32.79 -17.61
CA GLU A 3 4.60 -31.99 -16.40
C GLU A 3 4.71 -30.50 -16.73
N CYS A 4 3.83 -29.67 -16.16
CA CYS A 4 3.91 -28.23 -16.27
C CYS A 4 4.63 -27.70 -15.03
N GLU A 5 5.91 -27.36 -15.20
CA GLU A 5 6.82 -26.88 -14.17
C GLU A 5 6.50 -25.42 -13.79
N TYR A 6 6.46 -25.14 -12.49
CA TYR A 6 6.17 -23.83 -11.92
C TYR A 6 7.41 -22.92 -11.99
N GLN A 7 7.46 -21.97 -12.94
CA GLN A 7 8.56 -21.01 -13.02
C GLN A 7 8.38 -19.84 -12.03
N GLN A 8 9.08 -19.94 -10.90
CA GLN A 8 9.44 -18.78 -10.08
C GLN A 8 10.51 -17.95 -10.81
N ILE A 9 10.20 -16.70 -11.14
CA ILE A 9 11.17 -15.73 -11.66
C ILE A 9 12.26 -15.49 -10.60
N ARG A 10 13.50 -15.93 -10.86
CA ARG A 10 14.68 -15.56 -10.07
C ARG A 10 15.03 -14.09 -10.34
N PRO A 11 15.36 -13.28 -9.31
CA PRO A 11 15.86 -11.92 -9.53
C PRO A 11 17.35 -11.98 -9.92
N GLY A 12 17.70 -11.53 -11.12
CA GLY A 12 19.10 -11.22 -11.46
C GLY A 12 19.65 -11.65 -12.82
N ALA A 13 18.85 -11.81 -13.89
CA ALA A 13 19.41 -12.00 -15.24
C ALA A 13 18.70 -11.09 -16.25
N ALA A 14 19.45 -10.18 -16.86
CA ALA A 14 19.02 -9.48 -18.07
C ALA A 14 18.95 -10.48 -19.23
N PRO A 15 17.96 -10.36 -20.14
CA PRO A 15 17.89 -11.23 -21.31
C PRO A 15 19.04 -10.90 -22.29
N PRO A 16 19.64 -11.91 -22.96
CA PRO A 16 20.64 -11.67 -23.99
C PRO A 16 20.01 -11.04 -25.24
N PRO A 17 20.78 -10.27 -26.04
CA PRO A 17 20.27 -9.70 -27.28
C PRO A 17 19.98 -10.80 -28.32
N PRO A 18 19.04 -10.54 -29.26
CA PRO A 18 18.64 -11.52 -30.26
C PRO A 18 19.77 -11.81 -31.27
N PRO A 19 19.82 -13.03 -31.85
CA PRO A 19 20.85 -13.41 -32.80
C PRO A 19 20.67 -12.69 -34.14
N SER A 20 21.78 -12.15 -34.65
CA SER A 20 21.92 -11.61 -36.00
C SER A 20 21.80 -12.71 -37.06
N ALA A 21 20.89 -12.53 -38.02
CA ALA A 21 20.76 -13.39 -39.20
C ALA A 21 22.01 -13.30 -40.11
N PRO A 22 22.40 -14.39 -40.79
CA PRO A 22 23.62 -14.43 -41.59
C PRO A 22 23.45 -13.68 -42.93
N HIS A 23 24.47 -12.89 -43.25
CA HIS A 23 24.69 -12.28 -44.55
C HIS A 23 24.77 -13.37 -45.63
N SER A 24 23.92 -13.27 -46.64
CA SER A 24 24.15 -13.85 -47.96
C SER A 24 24.12 -12.71 -48.98
N GLY A 25 25.25 -12.54 -49.66
CA GLY A 25 25.41 -11.55 -50.72
C GLY A 25 24.82 -12.07 -52.03
N SER A 26 24.18 -11.16 -52.78
CA SER A 26 24.15 -11.19 -54.24
C SER A 26 23.85 -9.76 -54.74
N GLY A 27 24.63 -9.31 -55.72
CA GLY A 27 24.69 -7.93 -56.20
C GLY A 27 23.47 -7.47 -57.01
N PRO A 28 23.41 -6.17 -57.37
CA PRO A 28 22.27 -5.57 -58.08
C PRO A 28 22.39 -5.75 -59.60
N PRO A 29 21.28 -5.75 -60.35
CA PRO A 29 21.01 -4.59 -61.24
C PRO A 29 19.50 -4.40 -61.54
N PRO A 30 19.10 -3.56 -62.53
CA PRO A 30 19.07 -2.11 -62.51
C PRO A 30 17.64 -1.54 -62.55
N THR A 31 17.49 -0.26 -62.24
CA THR A 31 16.28 0.54 -62.46
C THR A 31 16.00 0.76 -63.95
N PRO A 32 14.72 0.93 -64.32
CA PRO A 32 14.38 1.96 -65.30
C PRO A 32 13.30 2.93 -64.81
N ARG A 33 13.37 4.11 -65.44
CA ARG A 33 12.58 5.34 -65.27
C ARG A 33 11.07 5.19 -65.48
N ARG A 34 10.31 5.94 -64.65
CA ARG A 34 9.37 7.04 -64.99
C ARG A 34 8.47 6.87 -66.23
N LEU A 35 7.14 6.84 -66.06
CA LEU A 35 6.19 7.92 -66.42
C LEU A 35 4.72 7.55 -66.12
N SER A 36 3.90 8.60 -66.11
CA SER A 36 2.52 8.77 -65.62
C SER A 36 1.39 8.15 -66.46
N SER A 37 0.28 7.76 -65.81
CA SER A 37 -1.11 7.95 -66.30
C SER A 37 -2.14 7.74 -65.17
N GLY A 38 -3.08 8.68 -65.00
CA GLY A 38 -4.09 8.75 -63.92
C GLY A 38 -5.32 7.82 -64.05
N PRO A 39 -6.52 8.27 -63.62
CA PRO A 39 -7.11 7.96 -62.31
C PRO A 39 -8.30 6.98 -62.37
N GLY A 40 -8.58 6.28 -61.27
CA GLY A 40 -9.80 5.47 -61.12
C GLY A 40 -10.14 5.21 -59.64
N PRO A 41 -11.38 5.48 -59.18
CA PRO A 41 -11.75 5.35 -57.78
C PRO A 41 -12.26 3.93 -57.52
N ALA A 42 -11.42 3.10 -56.89
CA ALA A 42 -11.90 1.88 -56.25
C ALA A 42 -11.89 2.12 -54.74
N ALA A 43 -13.07 2.38 -54.19
CA ALA A 43 -13.34 2.45 -52.76
C ALA A 43 -13.03 1.09 -52.12
N ALA A 44 -11.78 0.87 -51.73
CA ALA A 44 -11.43 -0.15 -50.77
C ALA A 44 -11.77 0.41 -49.39
N ALA A 45 -12.90 -0.02 -48.83
CA ALA A 45 -13.21 0.17 -47.43
C ALA A 45 -12.10 -0.49 -46.60
N SER A 46 -11.12 0.30 -46.17
CA SER A 46 -10.16 -0.11 -45.14
C SER A 46 -10.94 -0.26 -43.84
N LEU A 47 -11.28 -1.49 -43.47
CA LEU A 47 -11.55 -1.81 -42.07
C LEU A 47 -10.33 -1.34 -41.29
N SER A 48 -10.43 -0.18 -40.62
CA SER A 48 -9.43 0.18 -39.63
C SER A 48 -9.54 -0.89 -38.55
N THR A 49 -8.59 -1.81 -38.52
CA THR A 49 -8.31 -2.57 -37.31
C THR A 49 -7.92 -1.53 -36.27
N ALA A 50 -8.90 -1.08 -35.49
CA ALA A 50 -8.65 -0.18 -34.37
C ALA A 50 -7.60 -0.88 -33.51
N SER A 51 -6.39 -0.34 -33.47
CA SER A 51 -5.30 -0.93 -32.70
C SER A 51 -5.76 -0.98 -31.24
N VAL A 52 -6.07 -2.18 -30.73
CA VAL A 52 -6.49 -2.34 -29.34
C VAL A 52 -5.37 -1.82 -28.48
N ARG A 53 -5.63 -0.73 -27.76
CA ARG A 53 -4.64 -0.12 -26.87
C ARG A 53 -4.22 -1.16 -25.84
N PRO A 54 -2.92 -1.48 -25.71
CA PRO A 54 -2.46 -2.43 -24.70
C PRO A 54 -2.85 -1.97 -23.30
N CYS A 55 -3.69 -2.74 -22.62
CA CYS A 55 -4.17 -2.42 -21.27
C CYS A 55 -3.07 -2.70 -20.24
N ARG A 56 -2.93 -1.82 -19.24
CA ARG A 56 -2.00 -1.98 -18.12
C ARG A 56 -2.69 -2.72 -16.98
N LYS A 57 -1.95 -3.59 -16.28
CA LYS A 57 -2.47 -4.37 -15.15
C LYS A 57 -3.05 -3.53 -14.01
N TRP A 58 -2.60 -2.29 -13.81
CA TRP A 58 -3.17 -1.39 -12.80
C TRP A 58 -4.56 -0.84 -13.17
N GLU A 59 -4.92 -0.80 -14.46
CA GLU A 59 -6.22 -0.32 -14.95
C GLU A 59 -7.33 -1.32 -14.58
N VAL A 60 -7.04 -2.61 -14.78
CA VAL A 60 -7.90 -3.77 -14.48
C VAL A 60 -7.65 -4.40 -13.11
N PHE A 61 -6.96 -3.69 -12.21
CA PHE A 61 -6.62 -4.24 -10.90
C PHE A 61 -7.90 -4.58 -10.10
N PRO A 62 -8.05 -5.80 -9.58
CA PRO A 62 -9.32 -6.29 -9.05
C PRO A 62 -9.69 -5.74 -7.66
N GLY A 63 -8.77 -5.04 -6.98
CA GLY A 63 -9.01 -4.43 -5.67
C GLY A 63 -9.51 -2.99 -5.73
N ARG A 64 -9.80 -2.41 -4.56
CA ARG A 64 -10.31 -1.02 -4.41
C ARG A 64 -9.20 0.04 -4.35
N ASN A 65 -7.95 -0.35 -4.56
CA ASN A 65 -6.83 0.58 -4.59
C ASN A 65 -6.93 1.53 -5.79
N ARG A 66 -6.54 2.79 -5.56
CA ARG A 66 -6.43 3.83 -6.59
C ARG A 66 -4.98 3.96 -7.01
N PHE A 67 -4.74 4.05 -8.32
CA PHE A 67 -3.41 4.18 -8.89
C PHE A 67 -3.24 5.55 -9.54
N TYR A 68 -2.06 6.16 -9.36
CA TYR A 68 -1.72 7.45 -9.95
C TYR A 68 -0.36 7.38 -10.65
N CYS A 69 -0.08 8.37 -11.49
CA CYS A 69 1.17 8.50 -12.25
C CYS A 69 1.49 7.24 -13.07
N GLY A 70 0.49 6.69 -13.77
CA GLY A 70 0.64 5.48 -14.60
C GLY A 70 0.96 4.22 -13.78
N GLY A 71 0.40 4.09 -12.57
CA GLY A 71 0.60 2.93 -11.70
C GLY A 71 1.81 3.02 -10.76
N ARG A 72 2.50 4.17 -10.67
CA ARG A 72 3.64 4.37 -9.76
C ARG A 72 3.20 4.56 -8.32
N LEU A 73 2.14 5.34 -8.10
CA LEU A 73 1.59 5.59 -6.78
C LEU A 73 0.35 4.73 -6.58
N MET A 74 0.14 4.27 -5.34
CA MET A 74 -1.03 3.47 -4.98
C MET A 74 -1.55 3.93 -3.63
N LEU A 75 -2.84 4.22 -3.53
CA LEU A 75 -3.53 4.50 -2.27
C LEU A 75 -4.73 3.57 -2.11
N ALA A 76 -5.30 3.53 -0.92
CA ALA A 76 -6.63 2.98 -0.70
C ALA A 76 -7.72 3.89 -1.30
N GLY A 77 -8.95 3.37 -1.38
CA GLY A 77 -10.08 4.05 -2.04
C GLY A 77 -10.49 5.39 -1.42
N HIS A 78 -10.20 5.64 -0.14
CA HIS A 78 -10.55 6.86 0.59
C HIS A 78 -9.29 7.56 1.11
N GLY A 79 -8.90 8.67 0.46
CA GLY A 79 -7.68 9.42 0.78
C GLY A 79 -7.89 10.70 1.60
N SER A 80 -9.11 10.99 2.08
CA SER A 80 -9.42 12.24 2.78
C SER A 80 -8.67 12.38 4.11
N VAL A 81 -8.61 11.32 4.91
CA VAL A 81 -7.89 11.33 6.19
C VAL A 81 -6.38 11.45 5.98
N PHE A 82 -5.85 10.84 4.92
CA PHE A 82 -4.46 11.04 4.51
C PHE A 82 -4.18 12.50 4.12
N ALA A 83 -5.10 13.14 3.39
CA ALA A 83 -4.98 14.55 3.06
C ALA A 83 -4.97 15.44 4.31
N LEU A 84 -5.84 15.13 5.28
CA LEU A 84 -5.84 15.79 6.59
C LEU A 84 -4.48 15.66 7.29
N THR A 85 -3.86 14.47 7.31
CA THR A 85 -2.53 14.26 7.91
C THR A 85 -1.46 15.13 7.27
N VAL A 86 -1.40 15.17 5.93
CA VAL A 86 -0.43 15.99 5.21
C VAL A 86 -0.67 17.48 5.48
N VAL A 87 -1.92 17.93 5.44
CA VAL A 87 -2.28 19.33 5.71
C VAL A 87 -1.89 19.72 7.13
N LEU A 88 -2.15 18.87 8.12
CA LEU A 88 -1.79 19.12 9.51
C LEU A 88 -0.27 19.27 9.67
N ILE A 89 0.50 18.31 9.16
CA ILE A 89 1.97 18.34 9.26
C ILE A 89 2.54 19.58 8.54
N VAL A 90 2.11 19.83 7.30
CA VAL A 90 2.61 20.97 6.51
C VAL A 90 2.23 22.29 7.15
N THR A 91 0.97 22.46 7.59
CA THR A 91 0.49 23.71 8.18
C THR A 91 1.21 23.99 9.48
N THR A 92 1.25 23.04 10.42
CA THR A 92 1.94 23.22 11.70
C THR A 92 3.43 23.51 11.50
N THR A 93 4.11 22.80 10.59
CA THR A 93 5.53 23.07 10.35
C THR A 93 5.75 24.44 9.66
N THR A 94 4.85 24.85 8.77
CA THR A 94 4.94 26.15 8.09
C THR A 94 4.73 27.30 9.06
N LEU A 95 3.75 27.20 9.96
CA LEU A 95 3.54 28.19 11.02
C LEU A 95 4.80 28.33 11.89
N PHE A 96 5.38 27.19 12.30
CA PHE A 96 6.59 27.13 13.11
C PHE A 96 7.78 27.85 12.46
N PHE A 97 7.98 27.64 11.15
CA PHE A 97 9.06 28.30 10.41
C PHE A 97 8.84 29.80 10.21
N ILE A 98 7.60 30.24 10.07
CA ILE A 98 7.28 31.65 9.81
C ILE A 98 7.27 32.46 11.10
N PHE A 99 6.68 31.93 12.18
CA PHE A 99 6.38 32.71 13.38
C PHE A 99 7.35 32.47 14.54
N ASP A 100 7.77 31.23 14.81
CA ASP A 100 8.66 30.95 15.95
C ASP A 100 10.14 30.95 15.57
N CYS A 101 10.50 30.34 14.43
CA CYS A 101 11.89 30.17 14.02
C CYS A 101 12.68 31.49 13.90
N PRO A 102 12.14 32.60 13.34
CA PRO A 102 12.91 33.84 13.23
C PRO A 102 13.27 34.45 14.58
N PHE A 103 12.42 34.27 15.60
CA PHE A 103 12.71 34.71 16.96
C PHE A 103 13.72 33.78 17.60
N LEU A 104 13.46 32.47 17.59
CA LEU A 104 14.32 31.46 18.22
C LEU A 104 15.73 31.41 17.61
N ALA A 105 15.86 31.64 16.30
CA ALA A 105 17.17 31.66 15.63
C ALA A 105 18.03 32.86 16.05
N ARG A 106 17.42 34.02 16.31
CA ARG A 106 18.13 35.23 16.76
C ARG A 106 18.49 35.19 18.24
N HIS A 107 17.64 34.59 19.07
CA HIS A 107 17.81 34.60 20.52
C HIS A 107 18.49 33.35 21.08
N LEU A 108 18.46 32.21 20.38
CA LEU A 108 19.05 30.95 20.84
C LEU A 108 20.11 30.41 19.88
N THR A 109 19.69 29.91 18.71
CA THR A 109 20.62 29.29 17.75
C THR A 109 19.99 29.05 16.38
N LEU A 110 20.80 29.22 15.32
CA LEU A 110 20.44 28.87 13.95
C LEU A 110 20.25 27.35 13.75
N ALA A 111 20.69 26.51 14.70
CA ALA A 111 20.48 25.08 14.63
C ALA A 111 18.99 24.67 14.67
N ILE A 112 18.12 25.47 15.32
CA ILE A 112 16.68 25.18 15.47
C ILE A 112 15.98 25.01 14.10
N PRO A 113 16.00 26.00 13.18
CA PRO A 113 15.37 25.84 11.87
C PRO A 113 16.03 24.76 11.01
N ILE A 114 17.33 24.50 11.18
CA ILE A 114 18.03 23.43 10.44
C ILE A 114 17.51 22.06 10.88
N ILE A 115 17.47 21.79 12.20
CA ILE A 115 16.96 20.54 12.76
C ILE A 115 15.49 20.35 12.39
N GLY A 116 14.67 21.40 12.54
CA GLY A 116 13.26 21.37 12.15
C GLY A 116 13.07 21.00 10.68
N SER A 117 13.92 21.53 9.79
CA SER A 117 13.84 21.27 8.35
C SER A 117 14.18 19.82 8.02
N VAL A 118 15.27 19.31 8.60
CA VAL A 118 15.69 17.91 8.43
C VAL A 118 14.60 16.95 8.90
N LEU A 119 14.02 17.20 10.09
CA LEU A 119 12.93 16.39 10.63
C LEU A 119 11.69 16.44 9.73
N PHE A 120 11.29 17.62 9.25
CA PHE A 120 10.14 17.78 8.35
C PHE A 120 10.30 16.96 7.06
N PHE A 121 11.41 17.11 6.35
CA PHE A 121 11.63 16.36 5.11
C PHE A 121 11.71 14.86 5.35
N PHE A 122 12.31 14.44 6.46
CA PHE A 122 12.36 13.02 6.84
C PHE A 122 10.98 12.45 7.14
N VAL A 123 10.15 13.16 7.92
CA VAL A 123 8.75 12.78 8.23
C VAL A 123 7.93 12.68 6.94
N MET A 124 8.01 13.69 6.07
CA MET A 124 7.27 13.72 4.80
C MET A 124 7.70 12.57 3.88
N SER A 125 9.00 12.29 3.78
CA SER A 125 9.51 11.15 3.01
C SER A 125 8.95 9.82 3.55
N CYS A 126 9.01 9.59 4.86
CA CYS A 126 8.51 8.37 5.47
C CYS A 126 6.98 8.22 5.31
N LEU A 127 6.22 9.30 5.44
CA LEU A 127 4.78 9.31 5.20
C LEU A 127 4.47 8.89 3.76
N LEU A 128 5.07 9.56 2.77
CA LEU A 128 4.81 9.28 1.35
C LEU A 128 5.25 7.86 0.96
N GLN A 129 6.40 7.39 1.46
CA GLN A 129 6.84 6.01 1.27
C GLN A 129 5.86 5.01 1.88
N THR A 130 5.33 5.30 3.06
CA THR A 130 4.31 4.44 3.70
C THR A 130 3.04 4.38 2.89
N SER A 131 2.55 5.55 2.48
CA SER A 131 1.29 5.73 1.77
C SER A 131 1.30 5.13 0.38
N PHE A 132 2.36 5.33 -0.40
CA PHE A 132 2.38 5.01 -1.84
C PHE A 132 3.04 3.66 -2.18
N THR A 133 3.65 3.00 -1.20
CA THR A 133 4.25 1.69 -1.38
C THR A 133 3.20 0.59 -1.36
N ASP A 134 3.34 -0.39 -2.26
CA ASP A 134 2.59 -1.65 -2.17
C ASP A 134 2.87 -2.29 -0.80
N PRO A 135 1.86 -2.48 0.09
CA PRO A 135 2.08 -3.01 1.43
C PRO A 135 2.45 -4.50 1.43
N GLY A 136 2.30 -5.19 0.29
CA GLY A 136 2.50 -6.62 0.14
C GLY A 136 1.20 -7.30 -0.28
N ILE A 137 0.51 -6.76 -1.29
CA ILE A 137 -0.73 -7.37 -1.78
C ILE A 137 -0.43 -8.75 -2.39
N LEU A 138 -1.23 -9.74 -1.99
CA LEU A 138 -1.21 -11.07 -2.57
C LEU A 138 -2.08 -11.11 -3.83
N PRO A 139 -1.60 -11.71 -4.93
CA PRO A 139 -2.43 -11.93 -6.11
C PRO A 139 -3.61 -12.84 -5.77
N ARG A 140 -4.77 -12.58 -6.38
CA ARG A 140 -5.93 -13.48 -6.29
C ARG A 140 -5.60 -14.79 -7.00
N ALA A 141 -6.17 -15.89 -6.52
CA ALA A 141 -6.02 -17.17 -7.21
C ALA A 141 -6.58 -17.06 -8.64
N THR A 142 -5.87 -17.66 -9.60
CA THR A 142 -6.38 -17.78 -10.96
C THR A 142 -7.66 -18.62 -10.96
N PRO A 143 -8.55 -18.49 -11.97
CA PRO A 143 -9.76 -19.30 -12.05
C PRO A 143 -9.49 -20.81 -11.93
N ASN A 144 -8.42 -21.28 -12.55
CA ASN A 144 -7.99 -22.69 -12.50
C ASN A 144 -7.55 -23.12 -11.10
N GLU A 145 -6.75 -22.29 -10.41
CA GLU A 145 -6.34 -22.56 -9.03
C GLU A 145 -7.52 -22.52 -8.06
N ALA A 146 -8.43 -21.56 -8.23
CA ALA A 146 -9.65 -21.46 -7.43
C ALA A 146 -10.53 -22.71 -7.59
N ALA A 147 -10.76 -23.15 -8.83
CA ALA A 147 -11.52 -24.37 -9.12
C ALA A 147 -10.86 -25.62 -8.55
N ALA A 148 -9.53 -25.74 -8.66
CA ALA A 148 -8.79 -26.85 -8.07
C ALA A 148 -8.88 -26.87 -6.53
N LEU A 149 -8.80 -25.71 -5.89
CA LEU A 149 -8.94 -25.56 -4.44
C LEU A 149 -10.37 -25.88 -3.97
N GLU A 150 -11.39 -25.39 -4.68
CA GLU A 150 -12.79 -25.68 -4.37
C GLU A 150 -13.07 -27.19 -4.48
N LYS A 151 -12.60 -27.84 -5.55
CA LYS A 151 -12.68 -29.30 -5.70
C LYS A 151 -11.98 -30.06 -4.57
N GLN A 152 -10.80 -29.61 -4.13
CA GLN A 152 -10.10 -30.21 -2.99
C GLN A 152 -10.89 -30.07 -1.69
N ILE A 153 -11.47 -28.90 -1.44
CA ILE A 153 -12.30 -28.63 -0.26
C ILE A 153 -13.51 -29.55 -0.26
N ASP A 154 -14.19 -29.70 -1.39
CA ASP A 154 -15.38 -30.55 -1.52
C ASP A 154 -15.03 -32.03 -1.34
N SER A 155 -13.89 -32.49 -1.88
CA SER A 155 -13.43 -33.88 -1.72
C SER A 155 -13.01 -34.27 -0.29
N THR A 156 -12.70 -33.28 0.56
CA THR A 156 -12.30 -33.50 1.95
C THR A 156 -13.51 -33.47 2.90
N GLY A 157 -14.69 -33.06 2.43
CA GLY A 157 -15.93 -33.08 3.21
C GLY A 157 -16.48 -34.49 3.34
N SER A 158 -16.61 -35.00 4.57
CA SER A 158 -17.48 -36.14 4.86
C SER A 158 -18.92 -35.81 4.44
N SER A 159 -19.65 -36.79 3.91
CA SER A 159 -21.05 -36.74 3.44
C SER A 159 -22.09 -36.46 4.55
N THR A 160 -21.80 -35.53 5.44
CA THR A 160 -22.74 -34.96 6.39
C THR A 160 -22.82 -33.46 6.11
N TYR A 161 -24.03 -32.93 6.13
CA TYR A 161 -24.50 -31.59 5.74
C TYR A 161 -23.74 -30.37 6.34
N ARG A 162 -22.59 -30.54 6.99
CA ARG A 162 -21.73 -29.44 7.42
C ARG A 162 -20.78 -29.07 6.28
N PRO A 163 -20.73 -27.79 5.86
CA PRO A 163 -19.76 -27.35 4.87
C PRO A 163 -18.34 -27.71 5.37
N PRO A 164 -17.47 -28.27 4.50
CA PRO A 164 -16.15 -28.76 4.88
C PRO A 164 -15.37 -27.70 5.67
N PRO A 165 -14.59 -28.06 6.70
CA PRO A 165 -13.83 -27.10 7.47
C PRO A 165 -12.85 -26.40 6.51
N ARG A 166 -13.15 -25.13 6.19
CA ARG A 166 -12.34 -24.26 5.32
C ARG A 166 -11.09 -23.76 6.06
N THR A 167 -10.47 -24.65 6.81
CA THR A 167 -9.26 -24.46 7.57
C THR A 167 -8.24 -25.50 7.16
N LYS A 168 -7.04 -25.04 6.80
CA LYS A 168 -5.91 -25.92 6.47
C LYS A 168 -4.88 -25.80 7.57
N GLU A 169 -4.43 -26.92 8.14
CA GLU A 169 -3.39 -26.91 9.17
C GLU A 169 -2.01 -26.94 8.52
N VAL A 170 -1.12 -26.08 9.00
CA VAL A 170 0.28 -26.00 8.56
C VAL A 170 1.20 -25.81 9.75
N THR A 171 2.37 -26.45 9.71
CA THR A 171 3.35 -26.35 10.79
C THR A 171 4.31 -25.19 10.53
N VAL A 172 4.35 -24.22 11.45
CA VAL A 172 5.25 -23.07 11.43
C VAL A 172 6.21 -23.21 12.62
N ASN A 173 7.51 -23.39 12.36
CA ASN A 173 8.53 -23.57 13.41
C ASN A 173 8.16 -24.63 14.47
N GLY A 174 7.59 -25.76 14.05
CA GLY A 174 7.18 -26.85 14.94
C GLY A 174 5.79 -26.69 15.60
N GLN A 175 5.13 -25.54 15.43
CA GLN A 175 3.77 -25.31 15.96
C GLN A 175 2.71 -25.40 14.85
N MET A 176 1.59 -26.07 15.13
CA MET A 176 0.47 -26.17 14.18
C MET A 176 -0.36 -24.88 14.13
N VAL A 177 -0.49 -24.28 12.96
CA VAL A 177 -1.26 -23.05 12.69
C VAL A 177 -2.40 -23.36 11.72
N LYS A 178 -3.62 -22.97 12.09
CA LYS A 178 -4.82 -23.08 11.23
C LYS A 178 -4.92 -21.90 10.26
N LEU A 179 -4.80 -22.17 8.96
CA LEU A 179 -5.04 -21.19 7.90
C LEU A 179 -6.54 -21.00 7.66
N LYS A 180 -6.95 -19.79 7.27
CA LYS A 180 -8.34 -19.46 6.93
C LYS A 180 -8.49 -19.22 5.44
N TYR A 181 -9.57 -19.71 4.83
CA TYR A 181 -9.88 -19.43 3.43
C TYR A 181 -10.39 -18.00 3.22
N CYS A 182 -10.01 -17.36 2.10
CA CYS A 182 -10.51 -16.06 1.67
C CYS A 182 -11.47 -16.22 0.50
N PHE A 183 -12.73 -15.82 0.67
CA PHE A 183 -13.74 -15.92 -0.39
C PHE A 183 -13.52 -14.95 -1.55
N THR A 184 -13.05 -13.72 -1.25
CA THR A 184 -12.79 -12.71 -2.27
C THR A 184 -11.57 -13.05 -3.13
N CYS A 185 -10.48 -13.47 -2.48
CA CYS A 185 -9.21 -13.75 -3.17
C CYS A 185 -9.07 -15.22 -3.62
N LYS A 186 -10.05 -16.06 -3.26
CA LYS A 186 -10.14 -17.49 -3.60
C LYS A 186 -8.89 -18.30 -3.26
N MET A 187 -8.31 -18.02 -2.10
CA MET A 187 -7.06 -18.65 -1.64
C MET A 187 -7.08 -18.91 -0.14
N PHE A 188 -6.34 -19.92 0.32
CA PHE A 188 -6.01 -20.06 1.74
C PHE A 188 -5.01 -18.97 2.13
N ARG A 189 -5.38 -18.16 3.13
CA ARG A 189 -4.55 -17.06 3.63
C ARG A 189 -3.30 -17.65 4.30
N PRO A 190 -2.08 -17.28 3.86
CA PRO A 190 -0.87 -17.65 4.55
C PRO A 190 -0.86 -17.19 6.02
N PRO A 191 0.02 -17.74 6.88
CA PRO A 191 0.12 -17.33 8.28
C PRO A 191 0.32 -15.82 8.39
N ARG A 192 -0.35 -15.20 9.37
CA ARG A 192 -0.37 -13.75 9.64
C ARG A 192 -0.95 -12.85 8.50
N THR A 193 -1.50 -13.41 7.42
CA THR A 193 -2.17 -12.63 6.35
C THR A 193 -3.62 -12.32 6.73
N SER A 194 -4.08 -11.11 6.40
CA SER A 194 -5.51 -10.77 6.52
C SER A 194 -6.05 -10.14 5.24
N HIS A 195 -7.34 -10.35 5.01
CA HIS A 195 -8.08 -9.64 3.97
C HIS A 195 -8.52 -8.29 4.52
N CYS A 196 -8.15 -7.20 3.85
CA CYS A 196 -8.64 -5.87 4.14
C CYS A 196 -9.85 -5.58 3.25
N SER A 197 -11.03 -5.41 3.83
CA SER A 197 -12.27 -5.08 3.11
C SER A 197 -12.26 -3.67 2.50
N VAL A 198 -11.48 -2.74 3.07
CA VAL A 198 -11.33 -1.37 2.54
C VAL A 198 -10.56 -1.37 1.23
N CYS A 199 -9.41 -2.06 1.19
CA CYS A 199 -8.60 -2.20 -0.02
C CYS A 199 -9.07 -3.32 -0.95
N ASP A 200 -9.93 -4.21 -0.47
CA ASP A 200 -10.42 -5.42 -1.14
C ASP A 200 -9.31 -6.37 -1.61
N ASN A 201 -8.30 -6.54 -0.76
CA ASN A 201 -7.12 -7.34 -1.05
C ASN A 201 -6.62 -8.09 0.20
N CYS A 202 -6.07 -9.28 -0.01
CA CYS A 202 -5.23 -9.93 1.00
C CYS A 202 -3.85 -9.25 1.01
N VAL A 203 -3.36 -8.89 2.19
CA VAL A 203 -2.07 -8.23 2.38
C VAL A 203 -1.19 -9.10 3.28
N ALA A 204 0.06 -9.29 2.86
CA ALA A 204 1.06 -10.19 3.42
C ALA A 204 2.23 -9.46 4.09
N SER A 205 2.96 -10.14 5.00
CA SER A 205 4.23 -9.65 5.60
C SER A 205 5.32 -10.57 6.12
N GLN A 206 6.02 -11.29 5.26
CA GLN A 206 7.46 -11.64 5.33
C GLN A 206 7.74 -12.90 4.50
N PRO A 207 9.00 -13.23 4.15
CA PRO A 207 9.33 -14.46 3.47
C PRO A 207 10.36 -15.22 4.30
N SER A 208 10.00 -15.76 5.48
CA SER A 208 10.96 -16.59 6.21
C SER A 208 10.29 -17.35 7.35
N CYS A 209 9.58 -18.41 6.99
CA CYS A 209 9.70 -19.69 7.69
C CYS A 209 9.65 -20.76 6.59
N LYS A 210 10.49 -21.80 6.71
CA LYS A 210 10.23 -23.04 5.98
C LYS A 210 9.02 -23.66 6.64
N VAL A 211 7.84 -23.46 6.08
CA VAL A 211 6.69 -24.27 6.47
C VAL A 211 6.90 -25.64 5.85
N SER A 212 7.15 -26.62 6.70
CA SER A 212 7.02 -28.02 6.34
C SER A 212 5.53 -28.34 6.27
N VAL A 213 4.97 -28.35 5.06
CA VAL A 213 3.66 -28.96 4.86
C VAL A 213 3.86 -30.46 4.99
N SER A 214 3.32 -31.08 6.04
CA SER A 214 3.18 -32.53 6.12
C SER A 214 2.23 -32.97 5.01
N ARG A 215 2.77 -33.30 3.83
CA ARG A 215 1.95 -33.70 2.68
C ARG A 215 2.02 -35.21 2.53
N ALA A 216 0.85 -35.85 2.61
CA ALA A 216 0.62 -37.09 1.88
C ALA A 216 0.84 -36.80 0.38
N LYS A 217 1.98 -37.28 -0.15
CA LYS A 217 2.43 -37.30 -1.55
C LYS A 217 2.44 -35.97 -2.34
N GLY A 218 3.66 -35.50 -2.64
CA GLY A 218 4.03 -34.76 -3.87
C GLY A 218 3.74 -33.26 -3.87
N SER A 219 4.79 -32.44 -4.11
CA SER A 219 4.86 -30.96 -4.13
C SER A 219 4.93 -30.26 -2.76
N GLY A 220 6.17 -30.08 -2.28
CA GLY A 220 6.53 -29.27 -1.13
C GLY A 220 6.53 -27.78 -1.49
N GLY A 221 5.45 -27.07 -1.12
CA GLY A 221 5.39 -25.62 -1.19
C GLY A 221 5.94 -25.00 0.10
N VAL A 222 6.96 -24.15 -0.02
CA VAL A 222 7.42 -23.30 1.09
C VAL A 222 6.36 -22.22 1.34
N LEU A 223 5.49 -22.43 2.32
CA LEU A 223 4.55 -21.41 2.74
C LEU A 223 5.29 -20.36 3.56
N ARG A 224 5.28 -19.10 3.09
CA ARG A 224 5.90 -17.98 3.78
C ARG A 224 4.96 -17.43 4.85
N VAL A 225 5.53 -17.16 6.02
CA VAL A 225 4.85 -16.47 7.12
C VAL A 225 4.81 -14.98 6.81
N GLU A 226 3.61 -14.42 6.88
CA GLU A 226 3.30 -13.15 6.25
C GLU A 226 2.48 -12.22 7.16
N ARG A 227 3.09 -11.37 7.99
CA ARG A 227 2.43 -10.38 8.89
C ARG A 227 1.37 -9.50 8.19
N PHE A 228 0.41 -8.95 8.88
CA PHE A 228 -0.44 -7.89 8.38
C PHE A 228 -0.75 -7.10 9.61
N ASP A 229 -0.52 -5.80 9.54
CA ASP A 229 -0.67 -5.01 10.74
C ASP A 229 -2.06 -4.43 10.81
N HIS A 230 -2.39 -3.47 9.95
CA HIS A 230 -3.72 -2.88 9.93
C HIS A 230 -3.96 -2.06 8.66
N HIS A 231 -5.20 -1.62 8.48
CA HIS A 231 -5.50 -0.53 7.57
C HIS A 231 -5.40 0.78 8.34
N CYS A 232 -4.61 1.73 7.86
CA CYS A 232 -4.43 3.02 8.52
C CYS A 232 -5.02 4.14 7.65
N PRO A 233 -6.14 4.74 8.07
CA PRO A 233 -6.74 5.86 7.34
C PRO A 233 -5.80 7.08 7.23
N TRP A 234 -5.00 7.34 8.27
CA TRP A 234 -4.06 8.48 8.34
C TRP A 234 -2.93 8.41 7.31
N VAL A 235 -2.50 7.21 6.93
CA VAL A 235 -1.53 7.04 5.82
C VAL A 235 -2.24 6.73 4.49
N GLY A 236 -3.57 6.57 4.49
CA GLY A 236 -4.36 6.31 3.29
C GLY A 236 -4.05 4.96 2.63
N ASN A 237 -3.53 3.98 3.36
CA ASN A 237 -3.15 2.67 2.84
C ASN A 237 -3.13 1.59 3.94
N CYS A 238 -3.04 0.32 3.55
CA CYS A 238 -2.70 -0.75 4.49
C CYS A 238 -1.23 -0.62 4.91
N VAL A 239 -0.96 -0.97 6.17
CA VAL A 239 0.39 -1.15 6.70
C VAL A 239 0.68 -2.65 6.73
N GLY A 240 1.62 -3.06 5.89
CA GLY A 240 2.07 -4.44 5.73
C GLY A 240 3.59 -4.50 5.54
N LYS A 241 4.10 -5.63 5.08
CA LYS A 241 5.53 -5.97 5.01
C LYS A 241 6.42 -4.87 4.48
N ARG A 242 5.97 -4.35 3.35
CA ARG A 242 6.78 -3.63 2.40
C ARG A 242 6.87 -2.17 2.80
N ASN A 243 5.90 -1.71 3.60
CA ASN A 243 5.83 -0.35 4.08
C ASN A 243 5.87 -0.21 5.60
N TYR A 244 5.87 -1.31 6.37
CA TYR A 244 5.92 -1.26 7.84
C TYR A 244 7.16 -0.52 8.37
N ARG A 245 8.33 -0.71 7.75
CA ARG A 245 9.56 0.02 8.16
C ARG A 245 9.41 1.53 8.02
N PHE A 246 8.74 1.98 6.95
CA PHE A 246 8.51 3.39 6.68
C PHE A 246 7.42 3.92 7.62
N PHE A 247 6.41 3.12 7.90
CA PHE A 247 5.38 3.46 8.88
C PHE A 247 5.97 3.66 10.28
N TYR A 248 6.84 2.73 10.71
CA TYR A 248 7.53 2.83 11.99
C TYR A 248 8.46 4.05 12.04
N ALA A 249 9.27 4.27 11.01
CA ALA A 249 10.11 5.46 10.92
C ALA A 249 9.28 6.75 10.90
N PHE A 250 8.12 6.75 10.24
CA PHE A 250 7.17 7.87 10.20
C PHE A 250 6.63 8.20 11.60
N ILE A 251 6.07 7.22 12.35
CA ILE A 251 5.51 7.51 13.68
C ILE A 251 6.58 7.93 14.70
N LEU A 252 7.78 7.35 14.62
CA LEU A 252 8.92 7.75 15.46
C LEU A 252 9.35 9.18 15.14
N SER A 253 9.64 9.48 13.87
CA SER A 253 10.10 10.81 13.48
C SER A 253 9.03 11.88 13.67
N LEU A 254 7.75 11.55 13.47
CA LEU A 254 6.64 12.46 13.76
C LEU A 254 6.53 12.75 15.26
N SER A 255 6.78 11.76 16.12
CA SER A 255 6.88 11.98 17.57
C SER A 255 7.98 12.98 17.92
N PHE A 256 9.17 12.82 17.31
CA PHE A 256 10.29 13.74 17.51
C PHE A 256 10.00 15.14 16.98
N LEU A 257 9.47 15.27 15.75
CA LEU A 257 9.11 16.56 15.17
C LEU A 257 8.06 17.29 16.03
N THR A 258 7.02 16.57 16.46
CA THR A 258 5.93 17.17 17.25
C THR A 258 6.42 17.62 18.63
N SER A 259 7.22 16.78 19.31
CA SER A 259 7.82 17.14 20.60
C SER A 259 8.82 18.30 20.47
N PHE A 260 9.59 18.34 19.37
CA PHE A 260 10.53 19.41 19.08
C PHE A 260 9.82 20.75 18.87
N ILE A 261 8.77 20.79 18.03
CA ILE A 261 7.95 21.99 17.80
C ILE A 261 7.30 22.43 19.11
N PHE A 262 6.68 21.50 19.86
CA PHE A 262 6.05 21.81 21.15
C PHE A 262 7.02 22.47 22.14
N ALA A 263 8.23 21.93 22.28
CA ALA A 263 9.26 22.51 23.14
C ALA A 263 9.73 23.90 22.66
N CYS A 264 9.90 24.07 21.34
CA CYS A 264 10.29 25.35 20.76
C CYS A 264 9.22 26.42 20.94
N VAL A 265 7.94 26.08 20.74
CA VAL A 265 6.80 26.99 20.93
C VAL A 265 6.69 27.42 22.39
N ILE A 266 6.81 26.50 23.35
CA ILE A 266 6.85 26.85 24.79
C ILE A 266 8.01 27.79 25.08
N THR A 267 9.19 27.51 24.52
CA THR A 267 10.37 28.35 24.71
C THR A 267 10.17 29.74 24.12
N HIS A 268 9.60 29.86 22.92
CA HIS A 268 9.28 31.14 22.30
C HIS A 268 8.32 31.96 23.17
N LEU A 269 7.21 31.36 23.61
CA LEU A 269 6.23 32.02 24.47
C LEU A 269 6.83 32.45 25.82
N THR A 270 7.67 31.60 26.41
CA THR A 270 8.32 31.89 27.70
C THR A 270 9.29 33.07 27.57
N LEU A 271 10.15 33.07 26.54
CA LEU A 271 11.09 34.16 26.30
C LEU A 271 10.38 35.47 25.96
N ARG A 272 9.28 35.43 25.19
CA ARG A 272 8.47 36.61 24.90
C ARG A 272 7.78 37.16 26.14
N SER A 273 7.30 36.28 27.03
CA SER A 273 6.63 36.69 28.26
C SER A 273 7.53 37.37 29.29
N GLN A 274 8.86 37.33 29.13
CA GLN A 274 9.77 38.06 30.01
C GLN A 274 9.67 39.59 29.82
N GLY A 275 9.16 40.06 28.68
CA GLY A 275 9.04 41.48 28.36
C GLY A 275 7.72 42.15 28.77
N GLY A 276 6.76 41.41 29.33
CA GLY A 276 5.43 41.94 29.65
C GLY A 276 4.51 40.92 30.31
N THR A 277 3.20 41.17 30.31
CA THR A 277 2.23 40.21 30.87
C THR A 277 2.09 39.00 29.93
N PHE A 278 2.01 37.79 30.50
CA PHE A 278 1.82 36.55 29.74
C PHE A 278 0.57 36.60 28.83
N LEU A 279 -0.54 37.17 29.31
CA LEU A 279 -1.77 37.29 28.51
C LEU A 279 -1.61 38.17 27.28
N ASP A 280 -0.78 39.21 27.36
CA ASP A 280 -0.53 40.10 26.23
C ASP A 280 0.35 39.40 25.20
N THR A 281 1.33 38.61 25.66
CA THR A 281 2.13 37.74 24.77
C THR A 281 1.26 36.77 23.98
N LEU A 282 0.29 36.11 24.63
CA LEU A 282 -0.62 35.18 23.93
C LEU A 282 -1.46 35.89 22.85
N LYS A 283 -1.89 37.12 23.10
CA LYS A 283 -2.65 37.92 22.13
C LYS A 283 -1.78 38.38 20.96
N GLU A 284 -0.51 38.68 21.21
CA GLU A 284 0.45 39.10 20.19
C GLU A 284 0.94 37.95 19.31
N THR A 285 0.94 36.71 19.81
CA THR A 285 1.44 35.53 19.09
C THR A 285 0.34 34.46 18.86
N PRO A 286 -0.76 34.77 18.14
CA PRO A 286 -1.87 33.83 17.97
C PRO A 286 -1.48 32.56 17.19
N ALA A 287 -0.50 32.64 16.29
CA ALA A 287 0.02 31.49 15.55
C ALA A 287 0.69 30.46 16.48
N SER A 288 1.62 30.91 17.34
CA SER A 288 2.29 30.06 18.33
C SER A 288 1.30 29.44 19.32
N VAL A 289 0.22 30.16 19.67
CA VAL A 289 -0.87 29.61 20.51
C VAL A 289 -1.63 28.49 19.77
N LEU A 290 -1.97 28.70 18.50
CA LEU A 290 -2.62 27.67 17.68
C LEU A 290 -1.74 26.41 17.58
N GLU A 291 -0.44 26.57 17.36
CA GLU A 291 0.51 25.47 17.29
C GLU A 291 0.66 24.72 18.61
N LEU A 292 0.69 25.46 19.73
CA LEU A 292 0.71 24.88 21.07
C LEU A 292 -0.51 23.97 21.28
N VAL A 293 -1.70 24.43 20.90
CA VAL A 293 -2.96 23.66 21.00
C VAL A 293 -2.90 22.42 20.12
N ILE A 294 -2.51 22.56 18.85
CA ILE A 294 -2.39 21.43 17.91
C ILE A 294 -1.39 20.39 18.45
N CYS A 295 -0.22 20.82 18.90
CA CYS A 295 0.82 19.94 19.42
C CYS A 295 0.41 19.27 20.72
N PHE A 296 -0.27 19.99 21.63
CA PHE A 296 -0.73 19.44 22.90
C PHE A 296 -1.69 18.25 22.73
N PHE A 297 -2.66 18.34 21.81
CA PHE A 297 -3.55 17.21 21.54
C PHE A 297 -2.89 16.09 20.74
N SER A 298 -1.92 16.44 19.88
CA SER A 298 -1.26 15.46 19.01
C SER A 298 -0.19 14.64 19.74
N ILE A 299 0.54 15.23 20.68
CA ILE A 299 1.72 14.61 21.30
C ILE A 299 1.38 13.33 22.07
N TRP A 300 0.30 13.33 22.85
CA TRP A 300 -0.12 12.17 23.63
C TRP A 300 -0.52 10.98 22.75
N SER A 301 -1.24 11.27 21.66
CA SER A 301 -1.67 10.25 20.71
C SER A 301 -0.49 9.66 19.95
N ILE A 302 0.40 10.52 19.44
CA ILE A 302 1.51 10.10 18.58
C ILE A 302 2.61 9.39 19.41
N LEU A 303 2.93 9.87 20.61
CA LEU A 303 3.88 9.20 21.51
C LEU A 303 3.34 7.85 21.99
N GLY A 304 2.05 7.76 22.34
CA GLY A 304 1.43 6.50 22.72
C GLY A 304 1.47 5.46 21.60
N LEU A 305 1.13 5.87 20.37
CA LEU A 305 1.20 5.00 19.19
C LEU A 305 2.64 4.54 18.89
N SER A 306 3.59 5.47 18.97
CA SER A 306 5.02 5.23 18.79
C SER A 306 5.56 4.22 19.81
N GLY A 307 5.21 4.39 21.09
CA GLY A 307 5.55 3.45 22.16
C GLY A 307 4.95 2.07 21.95
N PHE A 308 3.66 2.00 21.60
CA PHE A 308 2.97 0.74 21.31
C PHE A 308 3.64 -0.03 20.15
N HIS A 309 3.91 0.62 19.03
CA HIS A 309 4.60 -0.03 17.92
C HIS A 309 6.05 -0.41 18.25
N THR A 310 6.73 0.36 19.10
CA THR A 310 8.07 -0.01 19.60
C THR A 310 8.01 -1.31 20.40
N TYR A 311 7.01 -1.48 21.28
CA TYR A 311 6.76 -2.73 21.97
C TYR A 311 6.47 -3.90 21.02
N LEU A 312 5.63 -3.68 20.00
CA LEU A 312 5.32 -4.71 18.99
C LEU A 312 6.55 -5.15 18.20
N VAL A 313 7.41 -4.21 17.83
CA VAL A 313 8.67 -4.48 17.13
C VAL A 313 9.63 -5.25 18.04
N ALA A 314 9.81 -4.81 19.28
CA ALA A 314 10.66 -5.47 20.27
C ALA A 314 10.22 -6.92 20.57
N SER A 315 8.92 -7.21 20.47
CA SER A 315 8.34 -8.53 20.73
C SER A 315 8.10 -9.38 19.49
N ASN A 316 8.41 -8.86 18.29
CA ASN A 316 8.04 -9.42 16.99
C ASN A 316 6.55 -9.82 16.87
N LEU A 317 5.67 -9.00 17.44
CA LEU A 317 4.21 -9.16 17.39
C LEU A 317 3.60 -8.19 16.37
N THR A 318 2.56 -8.60 15.67
CA THR A 318 1.66 -7.68 14.96
C THR A 318 0.60 -7.12 15.90
N THR A 319 0.04 -5.96 15.56
CA THR A 319 -1.11 -5.37 16.27
C THR A 319 -2.25 -6.37 16.39
N ASN A 320 -2.52 -7.13 15.32
CA ASN A 320 -3.55 -8.16 15.30
C ASN A 320 -3.29 -9.32 16.27
N GLU A 321 -2.04 -9.74 16.41
CA GLU A 321 -1.67 -10.87 17.27
C GLU A 321 -1.78 -10.50 18.75
N ASP A 322 -1.36 -9.28 19.09
CA ASP A 322 -1.44 -8.72 20.44
C ASP A 322 -2.90 -8.53 20.87
N ILE A 323 -3.72 -7.84 20.06
CA ILE A 323 -5.15 -7.61 20.35
C ILE A 323 -5.92 -8.92 20.50
N LYS A 324 -5.63 -9.92 19.67
CA LYS A 324 -6.30 -11.24 19.74
C LYS A 324 -5.80 -12.09 20.91
N GLY A 325 -4.76 -11.65 21.62
CA GLY A 325 -4.09 -12.44 22.64
C GLY A 325 -3.58 -13.77 22.08
N SER A 326 -3.12 -13.78 20.82
CA SER A 326 -2.79 -15.02 20.08
C SER A 326 -1.72 -15.86 20.78
N TRP A 327 -0.92 -15.22 21.62
CA TRP A 327 0.18 -15.79 22.40
C TRP A 327 0.08 -15.44 23.90
N SER A 328 -1.11 -15.03 24.37
CA SER A 328 -1.35 -14.67 25.77
C SER A 328 -1.74 -15.92 26.57
N ASN A 329 -0.94 -16.20 27.60
CA ASN A 329 -0.94 -17.43 28.37
C ASN A 329 -2.12 -17.48 29.35
N LYS A 330 -3.29 -17.99 28.93
CA LYS A 330 -4.39 -18.31 29.87
C LYS A 330 -5.31 -19.47 29.47
N LYS A 331 -5.11 -20.13 28.32
CA LYS A 331 -6.00 -21.22 27.87
C LYS A 331 -5.34 -22.56 27.55
N ASN A 332 -4.01 -22.69 27.56
CA ASN A 332 -3.34 -23.98 27.37
C ASN A 332 -2.04 -24.05 28.17
N MET A 333 -1.91 -25.10 28.97
CA MET A 333 -0.81 -25.38 29.92
C MET A 333 0.45 -25.95 29.24
N GLU A 334 0.67 -25.63 27.98
CA GLU A 334 1.93 -25.85 27.27
C GLU A 334 2.33 -24.54 26.61
N ALA A 335 3.50 -24.02 26.99
CA ALA A 335 3.99 -22.68 26.71
C ALA A 335 3.73 -22.20 25.26
N SER A 336 2.66 -21.40 25.06
CA SER A 336 2.36 -20.69 23.82
C SER A 336 3.33 -19.52 23.59
N THR A 337 4.63 -19.83 23.59
CA THR A 337 5.69 -18.87 23.31
C THR A 337 5.58 -18.42 21.86
N ASN A 338 5.66 -17.12 21.60
CA ASN A 338 5.61 -16.54 20.25
C ASN A 338 6.66 -17.22 19.33
N PRO A 339 6.25 -18.02 18.33
CA PRO A 339 7.17 -18.78 17.46
C PRO A 339 7.96 -17.89 16.50
N TYR A 340 7.61 -16.60 16.42
CA TYR A 340 8.28 -15.61 15.60
C TYR A 340 9.31 -14.78 16.37
N SER A 341 9.36 -14.90 17.70
CA SER A 341 10.34 -14.14 18.51
C SER A 341 11.73 -14.75 18.40
N HIS A 342 12.74 -13.91 18.19
CA HIS A 342 14.15 -14.27 18.25
C HIS A 342 14.70 -14.30 19.68
N LYS A 343 13.85 -14.15 20.70
CA LYS A 343 14.22 -14.10 22.13
C LYS A 343 15.19 -12.96 22.53
N SER A 344 15.48 -12.05 21.60
CA SER A 344 16.28 -10.84 21.82
C SER A 344 15.59 -9.64 21.18
N VAL A 345 15.48 -8.55 21.94
CA VAL A 345 14.86 -7.30 21.48
C VAL A 345 15.59 -6.76 20.25
N VAL A 346 16.92 -6.71 20.30
CA VAL A 346 17.74 -6.20 19.18
C VAL A 346 17.57 -7.09 17.94
N ALA A 347 17.58 -8.41 18.11
CA ALA A 347 17.37 -9.33 17.00
C ALA A 347 15.97 -9.17 16.38
N ASN A 348 14.94 -8.98 17.21
CA ASN A 348 13.58 -8.70 16.75
C ASN A 348 13.49 -7.37 15.99
N CYS A 349 14.07 -6.30 16.52
CA CYS A 349 14.12 -5.00 15.86
C CYS A 349 14.85 -5.09 14.51
N CYS A 350 16.03 -5.72 14.45
CA CYS A 350 16.78 -5.90 13.22
C CYS A 350 16.03 -6.76 12.20
N ALA A 351 15.36 -7.83 12.63
CA ALA A 351 14.56 -8.67 11.74
C ALA A 351 13.39 -7.91 11.11
N VAL A 352 12.77 -7.00 11.85
CA VAL A 352 11.61 -6.22 11.38
C VAL A 352 12.03 -4.99 10.56
N LEU A 353 13.06 -4.26 10.99
CA LEU A 353 13.43 -2.95 10.45
C LEU A 353 14.59 -3.00 9.44
N CYS A 354 15.57 -3.88 9.65
CA CYS A 354 16.83 -3.92 8.89
C CYS A 354 16.85 -5.01 7.81
N GLY A 355 15.82 -5.86 7.72
CA GLY A 355 15.75 -6.91 6.71
C GLY A 355 15.66 -6.37 5.27
N PRO A 356 16.04 -7.16 4.25
CA PRO A 356 15.89 -6.76 2.86
C PRO A 356 14.41 -6.52 2.51
N LEU A 357 14.14 -5.50 1.69
CA LEU A 357 12.79 -5.28 1.19
C LEU A 357 12.44 -6.43 0.23
N PRO A 358 11.34 -7.18 0.46
CA PRO A 358 10.92 -8.22 -0.49
C PRO A 358 10.62 -7.64 -1.88
N PRO A 359 10.48 -8.48 -2.91
CA PRO A 359 9.85 -8.07 -4.16
C PRO A 359 8.34 -7.84 -3.98
N SER A 360 7.73 -7.07 -4.88
CA SER A 360 6.26 -6.97 -4.97
C SER A 360 5.76 -8.21 -5.70
N LEU A 361 4.61 -8.73 -5.27
CA LEU A 361 3.96 -9.86 -5.93
C LEU A 361 2.95 -9.42 -6.99
N ILE A 362 2.73 -8.10 -7.12
CA ILE A 362 1.87 -7.51 -8.13
C ILE A 362 2.72 -6.76 -9.16
N ASP A 363 2.61 -7.17 -10.41
CA ASP A 363 3.19 -6.42 -11.52
C ASP A 363 2.19 -5.35 -11.98
N ARG A 364 2.23 -4.18 -11.34
CA ARG A 364 1.27 -3.09 -11.62
C ARG A 364 1.45 -2.48 -13.01
N ARG A 365 2.69 -2.42 -13.52
CA ARG A 365 3.04 -1.68 -14.74
C ARG A 365 3.13 -2.56 -15.97
N GLY A 366 3.15 -3.88 -15.82
CA GLY A 366 3.07 -4.80 -16.94
C GLY A 366 1.78 -4.62 -17.74
N PHE A 367 1.82 -5.11 -18.97
CA PHE A 367 0.65 -5.20 -19.83
C PHE A 367 -0.16 -6.45 -19.46
N VAL A 368 -1.47 -6.35 -19.62
CA VAL A 368 -2.34 -7.51 -19.60
C VAL A 368 -1.98 -8.35 -20.83
N GLN A 369 -1.69 -9.62 -20.64
CA GLN A 369 -1.47 -10.50 -21.79
C GLN A 369 -2.84 -10.74 -22.45
N PRO A 370 -2.99 -10.53 -23.77
CA PRO A 370 -4.17 -10.99 -24.49
C PRO A 370 -4.20 -12.51 -24.35
N ASP A 371 -5.32 -13.05 -23.87
CA ASP A 371 -5.41 -14.44 -23.43
C ASP A 371 -4.92 -15.41 -24.51
N ALA A 372 -4.09 -16.37 -24.11
CA ALA A 372 -3.91 -17.59 -24.87
C ALA A 372 -5.27 -18.29 -24.93
N GLU A 373 -5.73 -18.58 -26.15
CA GLU A 373 -7.01 -19.20 -26.48
C GLU A 373 -7.40 -20.32 -25.49
N VAL A 374 -8.51 -20.12 -24.80
CA VAL A 374 -9.29 -21.21 -24.19
C VAL A 374 -10.58 -21.32 -25.01
N PRO A 375 -11.02 -22.54 -25.43
CA PRO A 375 -12.19 -22.68 -26.29
C PRO A 375 -13.48 -22.24 -25.57
N SER A 376 -14.21 -21.32 -26.18
CA SER A 376 -15.58 -20.92 -25.80
C SER A 376 -16.57 -22.08 -25.92
N PRO A 377 -17.66 -22.10 -25.14
CA PRO A 377 -18.91 -21.43 -25.57
C PRO A 377 -19.49 -20.63 -24.40
N THR A 378 -20.18 -19.48 -24.54
CA THR A 378 -21.22 -19.06 -25.46
C THR A 378 -21.30 -17.53 -25.35
N LYS A 379 -21.69 -16.84 -26.44
CA LYS A 379 -21.82 -15.38 -26.52
C LYS A 379 -22.59 -14.78 -25.34
N ASN A 380 -21.96 -13.85 -24.61
CA ASN A 380 -22.40 -12.45 -24.45
C ASN A 380 -21.52 -11.72 -23.40
N GLU A 381 -21.17 -10.47 -23.73
CA GLU A 381 -20.42 -9.46 -22.95
C GLU A 381 -18.89 -9.63 -22.83
N GLU A 382 -18.18 -9.13 -23.85
CA GLU A 382 -16.79 -8.66 -23.71
C GLU A 382 -16.74 -7.38 -22.88
N PRO A 383 -15.93 -7.29 -21.80
CA PRO A 383 -15.65 -6.01 -21.19
C PRO A 383 -14.56 -5.30 -22.02
N ALA A 384 -15.00 -4.42 -22.92
CA ALA A 384 -14.13 -3.38 -23.46
C ALA A 384 -13.47 -2.62 -22.29
N CYS A 385 -12.18 -2.30 -22.42
CA CYS A 385 -11.38 -1.61 -21.40
C CYS A 385 -12.10 -0.34 -20.92
N GLY A 386 -12.87 -0.47 -19.83
CA GLY A 386 -13.62 0.62 -19.24
C GLY A 386 -12.66 1.66 -18.72
N ALA A 387 -12.56 2.78 -19.43
CA ALA A 387 -11.80 3.94 -18.99
C ALA A 387 -12.34 4.40 -17.63
N LYS A 388 -11.56 4.15 -16.56
CA LYS A 388 -11.60 5.09 -15.43
C LYS A 388 -11.12 6.44 -16.00
N PRO A 389 -11.84 7.55 -15.78
CA PRO A 389 -11.63 8.78 -16.53
C PRO A 389 -10.18 9.24 -16.45
N ASP A 390 -9.70 9.60 -17.63
CA ASP A 390 -8.31 9.62 -18.06
C ASP A 390 -7.43 10.71 -17.41
N SER A 391 -6.21 10.28 -17.07
CA SER A 391 -4.89 10.88 -17.38
C SER A 391 -4.60 12.40 -17.28
N SER A 392 -5.45 13.23 -16.69
CA SER A 392 -5.14 14.62 -16.27
C SER A 392 -4.96 14.79 -14.75
N MET A 393 -4.94 13.68 -14.01
CA MET A 393 -5.14 13.66 -12.56
C MET A 393 -3.93 14.06 -11.69
N CYS A 394 -2.73 14.31 -12.22
CA CYS A 394 -1.65 14.79 -11.36
C CYS A 394 -1.89 16.26 -10.94
N ALA A 395 -2.32 17.10 -11.89
CA ALA A 395 -2.69 18.49 -11.62
C ALA A 395 -4.09 18.62 -10.98
N ARG A 396 -5.05 17.78 -11.39
CA ARG A 396 -6.37 17.72 -10.74
C ARG A 396 -6.32 17.08 -9.35
N GLY A 397 -5.45 16.11 -9.10
CA GLY A 397 -5.26 15.49 -7.80
C GLY A 397 -4.68 16.47 -6.79
N LEU A 398 -3.71 17.29 -7.18
CA LEU A 398 -3.21 18.39 -6.35
C LEU A 398 -4.30 19.47 -6.13
N LYS A 399 -5.07 19.83 -7.16
CA LYS A 399 -6.18 20.79 -7.03
C LYS A 399 -7.34 20.28 -6.16
N GLU A 400 -7.71 19.00 -6.28
CA GLU A 400 -8.77 18.37 -5.47
C GLU A 400 -8.28 18.09 -4.05
N PHE A 401 -6.99 17.78 -3.86
CA PHE A 401 -6.35 17.70 -2.56
C PHE A 401 -6.34 19.06 -1.85
N LEU A 402 -5.96 20.13 -2.57
CA LEU A 402 -6.00 21.50 -2.05
C LEU A 402 -7.44 21.99 -1.82
N ARG A 403 -8.40 21.63 -2.68
CA ARG A 403 -9.84 21.93 -2.48
C ARG A 403 -10.42 21.19 -1.29
N THR A 404 -10.08 19.91 -1.11
CA THR A 404 -10.55 19.11 0.04
C THR A 404 -9.94 19.63 1.34
N ALA A 405 -8.65 20.01 1.32
CA ALA A 405 -8.00 20.70 2.44
C ALA A 405 -8.69 22.03 2.76
N ALA A 406 -9.01 22.85 1.75
CA ALA A 406 -9.74 24.10 1.92
C ALA A 406 -11.18 23.89 2.43
N PHE A 407 -11.85 22.82 2.01
CA PHE A 407 -13.20 22.47 2.45
C PHE A 407 -13.23 22.03 3.92
N CYS A 408 -12.25 21.24 4.36
CA CYS A 408 -12.08 20.87 5.77
C CYS A 408 -11.76 22.08 6.67
N LEU A 409 -11.07 23.10 6.15
CA LEU A 409 -10.79 24.34 6.86
C LEU A 409 -11.98 25.31 6.88
N SER A 410 -12.96 25.16 5.97
CA SER A 410 -14.10 26.09 5.82
C SER A 410 -15.34 25.69 6.62
N GLY A 411 -15.32 24.57 7.35
CA GLY A 411 -16.38 24.20 8.30
C GLY A 411 -17.80 24.01 7.71
N ARG A 412 -17.97 23.89 6.39
CA ARG A 412 -19.30 23.72 5.77
C ARG A 412 -19.66 22.24 5.63
N SER A 413 -20.77 21.86 6.24
CA SER A 413 -21.38 20.53 6.12
C SER A 413 -21.97 20.35 4.71
N PRO A 414 -21.93 19.15 4.09
CA PRO A 414 -22.60 18.93 2.82
C PRO A 414 -24.13 18.92 3.01
N GLU A 415 -24.84 19.78 2.28
CA GLU A 415 -26.30 19.71 2.18
C GLU A 415 -26.72 18.33 1.68
N LYS A 416 -27.59 17.66 2.44
CA LYS A 416 -28.28 16.44 2.00
C LYS A 416 -29.33 16.86 0.98
N GLY A 417 -29.08 16.60 -0.30
CA GLY A 417 -30.13 16.62 -1.33
C GLY A 417 -31.21 15.61 -0.98
N GLY A 418 -32.44 16.08 -0.73
CA GLY A 418 -33.62 15.25 -0.54
C GLY A 418 -34.04 14.52 -1.82
N PRO A 419 -34.80 13.42 -1.72
CA PRO A 419 -35.21 12.63 -2.88
C PRO A 419 -36.28 13.37 -3.72
N PRO A 420 -36.31 13.16 -5.04
CA PRO A 420 -37.29 13.81 -5.91
C PRO A 420 -38.70 13.24 -5.70
N GLY A 421 -39.67 14.14 -5.52
CA GLY A 421 -41.09 13.81 -5.41
C GLY A 421 -41.67 13.28 -6.72
N SER A 422 -42.61 12.34 -6.59
CA SER A 422 -43.45 11.79 -7.65
C SER A 422 -44.43 12.82 -8.23
N PRO A 423 -44.77 12.76 -9.54
CA PRO A 423 -45.70 13.70 -10.16
C PRO A 423 -47.17 13.36 -9.81
N PRO A 424 -48.08 14.36 -9.87
CA PRO A 424 -49.48 14.17 -9.52
C PRO A 424 -50.27 13.46 -10.63
N ALA A 425 -51.35 12.79 -10.21
CA ALA A 425 -52.36 12.18 -11.07
C ALA A 425 -53.37 13.22 -11.59
#